data_AF-A0A3B1DTC7-F1
#
_entry.id   AF-A0A3B1DTC7-F1
#
_cell.length_a   1.000
_cell.length_b   1.000
_cell.length_c   1.000
_cell.angle_alpha   90.00
_cell.angle_beta   90.00
_cell.angle_gamma   90.00
#
_symmetry.space_group_name_H-M   'P 1'
#
loop_
_entity.id
_entity.type
_entity.pdbx_description
1 polymer ?
#
loop_
_entity_poly.entity_id
_entity_poly.type
_entity_poly.pdbx_seq_one_letter_code
_entity_poly.pdbx_strand_id
1 'polypeptide(L)'
;MTIDFLEELRWRGLLHQATDEEGIAKHLVDPGAHQRRAYAGFDPTADSLTIGNLVPIMVLVHFARAGHEPIVLMGGGTGLIGDPSGKSDERTLMTTETVEANVTSQQRIFEAVFAGAGLGSPTI
;
A
#
# COMPACT_ATOMS: atom_id res chain seq x y z
N MET A 1 16.75 -8.75 -15.17
CA MET A 1 15.48 -8.82 -15.92
C MET A 1 14.44 -8.18 -15.02
N THR A 2 13.84 -7.06 -15.43
CA THR A 2 12.76 -6.41 -14.68
C THR A 2 11.55 -7.34 -14.69
N ILE A 3 10.94 -7.55 -13.53
CA ILE A 3 9.76 -8.40 -13.37
C ILE A 3 8.57 -7.67 -14.00
N ASP A 4 7.77 -8.35 -14.83
CA ASP A 4 6.48 -7.83 -15.25
C ASP A 4 5.53 -7.84 -14.05
N PHE A 5 5.20 -6.64 -13.56
CA PHE A 5 4.40 -6.47 -12.36
C PHE A 5 3.00 -7.09 -12.48
N LEU A 6 2.31 -6.92 -13.62
CA LEU A 6 0.94 -7.42 -13.76
C LEU A 6 0.92 -8.94 -13.87
N GLU A 7 1.86 -9.53 -14.62
CA GLU A 7 1.97 -10.99 -14.70
C GLU A 7 2.34 -11.60 -13.35
N GLU A 8 3.23 -10.96 -12.58
CA GLU A 8 3.58 -11.37 -11.22
C GLU A 8 2.36 -11.37 -10.29
N LEU A 9 1.52 -10.32 -10.34
CA LEU A 9 0.29 -10.26 -9.55
C LEU A 9 -0.72 -11.31 -9.97
N ARG A 10 -0.90 -11.55 -11.28
CA ARG A 10 -1.81 -12.60 -11.78
C ARG A 10 -1.36 -13.98 -11.34
N TRP A 11 -0.07 -14.30 -11.51
CA TRP A 11 0.50 -15.59 -11.14
C TRP A 11 0.28 -15.90 -9.64
N ARG A 12 0.36 -14.86 -8.78
CA ARG A 12 0.13 -14.98 -7.34
C ARG A 12 -1.35 -14.94 -6.92
N GLY A 13 -2.27 -14.67 -7.84
CA GLY A 13 -3.68 -14.43 -7.52
C GLY A 13 -3.94 -13.14 -6.73
N LEU A 14 -3.07 -12.13 -6.88
CA LEU A 14 -3.17 -10.83 -6.21
C LEU A 14 -3.92 -9.77 -7.05
N LEU A 15 -4.14 -10.02 -8.34
CA LEU A 15 -4.93 -9.14 -9.20
C LEU A 15 -6.41 -9.58 -9.21
N HIS A 16 -7.28 -8.74 -8.64
CA HIS A 16 -8.73 -8.98 -8.69
C HIS A 16 -9.41 -8.23 -9.83
N GLN A 17 -9.14 -6.93 -9.95
CA GLN A 17 -9.73 -6.03 -10.94
C GLN A 17 -8.71 -4.96 -11.34
N ALA A 18 -8.85 -4.46 -12.56
CA ALA A 18 -8.10 -3.33 -13.10
C ALA A 18 -9.05 -2.42 -13.88
N THR A 19 -8.83 -1.10 -13.82
CA THR A 19 -9.67 -0.10 -14.51
C THR A 19 -9.49 -0.15 -16.02
N ASP A 20 -8.23 -0.26 -16.47
CA ASP A 20 -7.83 -0.46 -17.86
C ASP A 20 -6.52 -1.27 -17.87
N GLU A 21 -6.64 -2.59 -17.91
CA GLU A 21 -5.50 -3.49 -17.77
C GLU A 21 -4.49 -3.33 -18.91
N GLU A 22 -4.96 -3.13 -20.14
CA GLU A 22 -4.11 -2.93 -21.32
C GLU A 22 -3.39 -1.58 -21.24
N GLY A 23 -4.09 -0.52 -20.84
CA GLY A 23 -3.51 0.80 -20.61
C GLY A 23 -2.48 0.79 -19.49
N ILE A 24 -2.75 0.10 -18.38
CA ILE A 24 -1.80 -0.04 -17.26
C ILE A 24 -0.56 -0.80 -17.73
N ALA A 25 -0.73 -1.93 -18.43
CA ALA A 25 0.40 -2.71 -18.94
C ALA A 25 1.31 -1.85 -19.83
N LYS A 26 0.72 -1.11 -20.79
CA LYS A 26 1.46 -0.18 -21.66
C LYS A 26 2.14 0.93 -20.87
N HIS A 27 1.48 1.47 -19.85
CA HIS A 27 2.04 2.54 -19.01
C HIS A 27 3.26 2.07 -18.21
N LEU A 28 3.24 0.85 -17.68
CA LEU A 28 4.32 0.30 -16.86
C LEU A 28 5.58 -0.04 -17.67
N VAL A 29 5.44 -0.44 -18.93
CA VAL A 29 6.55 -0.85 -19.81
C VAL A 29 7.06 0.25 -20.74
N ASP A 30 6.46 1.44 -20.70
CA ASP A 30 6.82 2.58 -21.55
C ASP A 30 8.31 2.95 -21.36
N PRO A 31 9.15 2.76 -22.39
CA PRO A 31 10.60 2.98 -22.30
C PRO A 31 10.98 4.47 -22.17
N GLY A 32 10.06 5.38 -22.49
CA GLY A 32 10.27 6.82 -22.30
C GLY A 32 10.01 7.29 -20.87
N ALA A 33 9.50 6.40 -20.01
CA ALA A 33 9.15 6.72 -18.65
C ALA A 33 10.22 6.33 -17.64
N HIS A 34 10.34 7.16 -16.61
CA HIS A 34 11.03 6.79 -15.38
C HIS A 34 10.18 5.79 -14.58
N GLN A 35 10.69 5.36 -13.42
CA GLN A 35 9.93 4.65 -12.40
C GLN A 35 8.51 5.23 -12.23
N ARG A 36 7.50 4.34 -12.27
CA ARG A 36 6.11 4.72 -11.99
C ARG A 36 5.87 4.77 -10.49
N ARG A 37 4.89 5.56 -10.07
CA ARG A 37 4.47 5.67 -8.67
C ARG A 37 3.07 5.10 -8.50
N ALA A 38 2.87 4.32 -7.45
CA ALA A 38 1.57 3.81 -7.03
C ALA A 38 1.48 3.85 -5.51
N TYR A 39 0.27 3.99 -4.98
CA TYR A 39 0.05 4.05 -3.54
C TYR A 39 -0.97 3.02 -3.06
N ALA A 40 -0.86 2.62 -1.80
CA ALA A 40 -1.93 1.96 -1.06
C ALA A 40 -2.20 2.71 0.25
N GLY A 41 -3.47 2.92 0.56
CA GLY A 41 -3.91 3.64 1.75
C GLY A 41 -4.08 2.74 2.98
N PHE A 42 -3.67 3.23 4.14
CA PHE A 42 -3.82 2.56 5.43
C PHE A 42 -4.33 3.54 6.48
N ASP A 43 -5.48 3.24 7.07
CA ASP A 43 -6.05 4.07 8.14
C ASP A 43 -5.47 3.67 9.51
N PRO A 44 -4.89 4.61 10.28
CA PRO A 44 -4.23 4.36 11.56
C PRO A 44 -5.24 4.18 12.71
N THR A 45 -6.15 3.21 12.58
CA THR A 45 -7.27 2.97 13.52
C THR A 45 -6.90 2.10 14.72
N ALA A 46 -5.68 1.59 14.75
CA ALA A 46 -5.08 0.84 15.86
C ALA A 46 -3.56 1.04 15.84
N ASP A 47 -2.87 0.66 16.92
CA ASP A 47 -1.41 0.73 17.03
C ASP A 47 -0.67 -0.28 16.14
N SER A 48 -1.38 -1.29 15.62
CA SER A 48 -0.83 -2.33 14.78
C SER A 48 -1.71 -2.66 13.58
N LEU A 49 -1.09 -3.22 12.55
CA LEU A 49 -1.76 -3.76 11.37
C LEU A 49 -2.16 -5.22 11.59
N THR A 50 -3.20 -5.66 10.89
CA THR A 50 -3.63 -7.07 10.90
C THR A 50 -3.21 -7.78 9.62
N ILE A 51 -3.36 -9.10 9.57
CA ILE A 51 -3.06 -9.87 8.34
C ILE A 51 -3.89 -9.42 7.13
N GLY A 52 -5.06 -8.80 7.34
CA GLY A 52 -5.87 -8.23 6.26
C GLY A 52 -5.16 -7.09 5.53
N ASN A 53 -4.23 -6.39 6.19
CA ASN A 53 -3.42 -5.33 5.59
C ASN A 53 -2.22 -5.87 4.80
N LEU A 54 -1.87 -7.15 4.95
CA LEU A 54 -0.67 -7.70 4.34
C LEU A 54 -0.77 -7.79 2.81
N VAL A 55 -1.95 -8.08 2.27
CA VAL A 55 -2.17 -8.19 0.82
C VAL A 55 -1.77 -6.91 0.09
N PRO A 56 -2.30 -5.71 0.40
CA PRO A 56 -1.87 -4.48 -0.27
C PRO A 56 -0.40 -4.13 -0.01
N ILE A 57 0.16 -4.46 1.16
CA ILE A 57 1.59 -4.27 1.44
C ILE A 57 2.44 -5.11 0.48
N MET A 58 2.08 -6.38 0.28
CA MET A 58 2.80 -7.26 -0.63
C MET A 58 2.70 -6.79 -2.08
N VAL A 59 1.57 -6.22 -2.49
CA VAL A 59 1.44 -5.58 -3.82
C VAL A 59 2.46 -4.45 -3.98
N LEU A 60 2.62 -3.57 -2.98
CA LEU A 60 3.65 -2.52 -3.00
C LEU A 60 5.08 -3.08 -3.04
N VAL A 61 5.35 -4.18 -2.33
CA VAL A 61 6.64 -4.89 -2.39
C VAL A 61 6.91 -5.42 -3.81
N HIS A 62 5.91 -6.02 -4.46
CA HIS A 62 6.04 -6.48 -5.84
C HIS A 62 6.23 -5.31 -6.82
N PHE A 63 5.60 -4.17 -6.55
CA PHE A 63 5.77 -2.94 -7.33
C PHE A 63 7.21 -2.41 -7.24
N ALA A 64 7.79 -2.36 -6.03
CA ALA A 64 9.20 -2.03 -5.85
C ALA A 64 10.15 -3.01 -6.56
N ARG A 65 9.87 -4.32 -6.49
CA ARG A 65 10.67 -5.35 -7.18
C ARG A 65 10.61 -5.25 -8.70
N ALA A 66 9.53 -4.71 -9.24
CA ALA A 66 9.40 -4.38 -10.65
C ALA A 66 10.20 -3.12 -11.05
N GLY A 67 10.85 -2.44 -10.10
CA GLY A 67 11.65 -1.23 -10.35
C GLY A 67 10.83 0.06 -10.31
N HIS A 68 9.67 0.04 -9.66
CA HIS A 68 8.82 1.20 -9.48
C HIS A 68 8.88 1.73 -8.03
N GLU A 69 8.29 2.91 -7.79
CA GLU A 69 8.32 3.57 -6.49
C GLU A 69 6.97 3.39 -5.77
N PRO A 70 6.90 2.54 -4.73
CA PRO A 70 5.70 2.41 -3.93
C PRO A 70 5.56 3.53 -2.89
N ILE A 71 4.32 3.95 -2.64
CA ILE A 71 3.96 4.92 -1.62
C ILE A 71 2.99 4.27 -0.63
N VAL A 72 3.34 4.28 0.64
CA VAL A 72 2.43 3.90 1.73
C VAL A 72 1.70 5.17 2.17
N LEU A 73 0.41 5.29 1.86
CA LEU A 73 -0.35 6.48 2.25
C LEU A 73 -1.01 6.26 3.61
N MET A 74 -0.54 6.97 4.63
CA MET A 74 -1.13 6.91 5.97
C MET A 74 -2.29 7.89 6.12
N GLY A 75 -3.48 7.37 6.38
CA GLY A 75 -4.74 8.12 6.49
C GLY A 75 -4.89 8.92 7.77
N GLY A 76 -3.95 9.82 8.11
CA GLY A 76 -4.03 10.64 9.33
C GLY A 76 -5.27 11.54 9.37
N GLY A 77 -5.72 12.05 8.22
CA GLY A 77 -6.95 12.83 8.10
C GLY A 77 -8.22 11.99 7.93
N THR A 78 -8.17 10.93 7.12
CA THR A 78 -9.32 10.02 6.88
C THR A 78 -9.64 9.17 8.10
N GLY A 79 -8.64 8.80 8.89
CA GLY A 79 -8.80 8.09 10.15
C GLY A 79 -9.55 8.89 11.22
N LEU A 80 -9.57 10.22 11.11
CA LEU A 80 -10.37 11.12 11.97
C LEU A 80 -11.86 11.14 11.58
N ILE A 81 -12.20 10.76 10.34
CA ILE A 81 -13.60 10.71 9.87
C ILE A 81 -14.12 9.27 9.94
N GLY A 82 -13.27 8.31 9.55
CA GLY A 82 -13.58 6.90 9.42
C GLY A 82 -14.22 6.57 8.07
N ASP A 83 -13.66 5.58 7.35
CA ASP A 83 -14.31 5.00 6.18
C ASP A 83 -15.60 4.25 6.59
N PRO A 84 -16.79 4.61 6.07
CA PRO A 84 -18.06 3.95 6.38
C PRO A 84 -18.22 2.59 5.69
N SER A 85 -17.30 2.21 4.80
CA SER A 85 -17.41 1.00 3.98
C SER A 85 -17.50 -0.28 4.83
N GLY A 86 -18.72 -0.80 4.97
CA GLY A 86 -19.00 -2.13 5.53
C GLY A 86 -19.17 -2.22 7.06
N LYS A 87 -19.30 -1.10 7.78
CA LYS A 87 -19.56 -1.12 9.25
C LYS A 87 -20.95 -0.58 9.58
N SER A 88 -21.65 -1.26 10.50
CA SER A 88 -23.01 -0.94 10.93
C SER A 88 -23.10 0.12 12.04
N ASP A 89 -22.00 0.37 12.76
CA ASP A 89 -21.95 1.28 13.90
C ASP A 89 -21.03 2.47 13.64
N GLU A 90 -21.41 3.66 14.13
CA GLU A 90 -20.57 4.87 14.10
C GLU A 90 -19.27 4.64 14.88
N ARG A 91 -18.13 4.98 14.26
CA ARG A 91 -16.81 4.88 14.89
C ARG A 91 -16.61 5.99 15.92
N THR A 92 -16.03 5.65 17.07
CA THR A 92 -15.54 6.64 18.03
C THR A 92 -14.37 7.41 17.44
N LEU A 93 -14.47 8.74 17.44
CA LEU A 93 -13.40 9.63 16.99
C LEU A 93 -12.18 9.49 17.91
N MET A 94 -11.00 9.27 17.31
CA MET A 94 -9.73 9.24 18.03
C MET A 94 -9.15 10.65 18.15
N THR A 95 -8.33 10.89 19.16
CA THR A 95 -7.57 12.14 19.26
C THR A 95 -6.42 12.15 18.25
N THR A 96 -5.96 13.34 17.86
CA THR A 96 -4.80 13.50 16.95
C THR A 96 -3.56 12.79 17.49
N GLU A 97 -3.31 12.88 18.80
CA GLU A 97 -2.16 12.23 19.45
C GLU A 97 -2.24 10.70 19.34
N THR A 98 -3.44 10.14 19.45
CA THR A 98 -3.67 8.70 19.28
C THR A 98 -3.39 8.29 17.84
N VAL A 99 -3.86 9.08 16.87
CA VAL A 99 -3.61 8.85 15.44
C VAL A 99 -2.12 8.91 15.13
N GLU A 100 -1.39 9.91 15.63
CA GLU A 100 0.06 10.04 15.43
C GLU A 100 0.85 8.89 16.05
N ALA A 101 0.46 8.43 17.25
CA ALA A 101 1.06 7.26 17.90
C ALA A 101 0.83 5.98 17.08
N ASN A 102 -0.37 5.82 16.52
CA ASN A 102 -0.71 4.71 15.64
C ASN A 102 0.11 4.76 14.34
N VAL A 103 0.21 5.93 13.69
CA VAL A 103 1.03 6.11 12.49
C VAL A 103 2.49 5.72 12.77
N THR A 104 3.08 6.22 13.84
CA THR A 104 4.46 5.92 14.24
C THR A 104 4.68 4.43 14.47
N SER A 105 3.72 3.75 15.08
CA SER A 105 3.80 2.32 15.37
C SER A 105 3.69 1.48 14.10
N GLN A 106 2.76 1.84 13.20
CA GLN A 106 2.55 1.16 11.93
C GLN A 106 3.70 1.38 10.93
N GLN A 107 4.33 2.56 10.92
CA GLN A 107 5.50 2.87 10.09
C GLN A 107 6.61 1.81 10.21
N ARG A 108 6.91 1.38 11.44
CA ARG A 108 7.92 0.34 11.73
C ARG A 108 7.58 -1.01 11.09
N ILE A 109 6.29 -1.31 10.92
CA ILE A 109 5.84 -2.55 10.28
C ILE A 109 6.18 -2.51 8.78
N PHE A 110 5.91 -1.39 8.10
CA PHE A 110 6.25 -1.24 6.69
C PHE A 110 7.77 -1.29 6.47
N GLU A 111 8.54 -0.60 7.31
CA GLU A 111 10.01 -0.68 7.27
C GLU A 111 10.52 -2.12 7.43
N ALA A 112 10.00 -2.86 8.41
CA ALA A 112 10.39 -4.24 8.65
C ALA A 112 10.03 -5.18 7.48
N VAL A 113 8.83 -5.02 6.89
CA VAL A 113 8.40 -5.83 5.75
C VAL A 113 9.26 -5.54 4.51
N PHE A 114 9.54 -4.28 4.22
CA PHE A 114 10.37 -3.89 3.08
C PHE A 114 11.83 -4.32 3.26
N ALA A 115 12.40 -4.13 4.45
CA ALA A 115 13.73 -4.61 4.77
C ALA A 115 13.82 -6.15 4.64
N GLY A 116 12.83 -6.88 5.17
CA GLY A 116 12.74 -8.34 5.02
C GLY A 116 12.58 -8.80 3.57
N ALA A 117 12.04 -7.95 2.70
CA ALA A 117 11.93 -8.20 1.26
C ALA A 117 13.21 -7.85 0.46
N GLY A 118 14.26 -7.32 1.13
CA GLY A 118 15.50 -6.85 0.51
C GLY A 118 15.38 -5.48 -0.17
N LEU A 119 14.41 -4.67 0.24
CA LEU A 119 14.11 -3.35 -0.33
C LEU A 119 14.50 -2.24 0.66
N GLY A 120 14.72 -1.04 0.13
CA GLY A 120 14.82 0.17 0.96
C GLY A 120 13.48 0.51 1.60
N SER A 121 13.51 1.39 2.62
CA SER A 121 12.28 1.89 3.24
C SER A 121 11.37 2.54 2.21
N PRO A 122 10.05 2.25 2.23
CA PRO A 122 9.11 2.90 1.33
C PRO A 122 8.97 4.38 1.69
N THR A 123 8.47 5.17 0.73
CA THR A 123 7.95 6.50 1.03
C THR A 123 6.63 6.35 1.80
N ILE A 124 6.50 7.03 2.94
CA ILE A 124 5.30 7.03 3.81
C ILE A 124 4.74 8.46 3.94
#